data_AF-A0A4Y2ALQ5-F1
#
_entry.id   AF-A0A4Y2ALQ5-F1
#
_cell.length_a   1.000
_cell.length_b   1.000
_cell.length_c   1.000
_cell.angle_alpha   90.00
_cell.angle_beta   90.00
_cell.angle_gamma   90.00
#
_symmetry.space_group_name_H-M   'P 1'
#
loop_
_entity.id
_entity.type
_entity.pdbx_description
1 polymer ?
#
loop_
_entity_poly.entity_id
_entity_poly.type
_entity_poly.pdbx_seq_one_letter_code
_entity_poly.pdbx_strand_id
1 'polypeptide(L)'
;MSAYAVAAYPNYYRKTKGKGVIYHTFPVCPNRSKIWISKCKRQDHINVKYARTCSDHFRPSDYMDDMKNRLLGLNQKKILKPDAVPSVNLPLQDNGEDISSRSERKKKRSILREAKIRLKCPSPEKACETPAMEPFTTPTTENICSSCFETQKENALLLERIRFLEKELEKTKEETKKNQRKRKEMKTKAQIGRILTENKSEEKKLSRIEENFKNILTATQLN
;
A
#
# COMPACT_ATOMS: atom_id res chain seq x y z
N MET A 1 19.25 -19.93 -7.82
CA MET A 1 19.53 -19.31 -6.50
C MET A 1 18.85 -17.95 -6.47
N SER A 2 18.05 -17.65 -5.43
CA SER A 2 17.45 -16.31 -5.31
C SER A 2 18.51 -15.31 -4.84
N ALA A 3 18.67 -14.23 -5.60
CA ALA A 3 19.66 -13.19 -5.31
C ALA A 3 19.04 -12.14 -4.38
N TYR A 4 19.70 -11.85 -3.28
CA TYR A 4 19.22 -10.91 -2.28
C TYR A 4 19.49 -9.45 -2.70
N ALA A 5 18.48 -8.59 -2.73
CA ALA A 5 18.62 -7.32 -3.43
C ALA A 5 19.50 -6.26 -2.72
N VAL A 6 19.51 -6.19 -1.39
CA VAL A 6 20.20 -5.10 -0.66
C VAL A 6 21.70 -5.42 -0.47
N ALA A 7 22.56 -4.49 -0.89
CA ALA A 7 24.01 -4.69 -1.00
C ALA A 7 24.73 -4.93 0.35
N ALA A 8 24.36 -4.20 1.41
CA ALA A 8 25.07 -4.22 2.70
C ALA A 8 24.60 -5.30 3.69
N TYR A 9 23.47 -5.95 3.43
CA TYR A 9 22.87 -6.92 4.34
C TYR A 9 22.66 -8.26 3.64
N PRO A 10 23.65 -9.16 3.54
CA PRO A 10 23.44 -10.47 2.92
C PRO A 10 22.58 -11.37 3.83
N ASN A 11 21.28 -11.11 3.87
CA ASN A 11 20.28 -12.01 4.42
C ASN A 11 19.95 -13.03 3.33
N TYR A 12 20.68 -14.14 3.31
CA TYR A 12 20.32 -15.30 2.51
C TYR A 12 19.55 -16.30 3.38
N TYR A 13 18.63 -17.05 2.75
CA TYR A 13 17.68 -17.94 3.43
C TYR A 13 18.26 -18.79 4.58
N ARG A 14 19.50 -19.29 4.44
CA ARG A 14 20.15 -20.11 5.48
C ARG A 14 20.47 -19.32 6.76
N LYS A 15 20.71 -18.00 6.67
CA LYS A 15 21.02 -17.10 7.81
C LYS A 15 19.76 -16.64 8.57
N THR A 16 18.61 -16.63 7.89
CA THR A 16 17.33 -16.16 8.45
C THR A 16 16.36 -17.30 8.79
N LYS A 17 16.77 -18.55 8.60
CA LYS A 17 15.97 -19.72 8.96
C LYS A 17 15.64 -19.67 10.45
N GLY A 18 14.35 -19.80 10.79
CA GLY A 18 13.87 -19.74 12.18
C GLY A 18 13.70 -18.33 12.77
N LYS A 19 14.03 -17.26 12.03
CA LYS A 19 13.93 -15.87 12.52
C LYS A 19 12.64 -15.13 12.09
N GLY A 20 11.70 -15.82 11.44
CA GLY A 20 10.44 -15.22 11.00
C GLY A 20 10.57 -14.15 9.91
N VAL A 21 11.73 -14.05 9.24
CA VAL A 21 12.00 -13.07 8.18
C VAL A 21 11.28 -13.49 6.89
N ILE A 22 10.52 -12.56 6.30
CA ILE A 22 9.78 -12.77 5.06
C ILE A 22 10.55 -12.13 3.91
N TYR A 23 10.52 -12.76 2.74
CA TYR A 23 11.14 -12.24 1.53
C TYR A 23 10.07 -11.77 0.55
N HIS A 24 10.09 -10.48 0.24
CA HIS A 24 9.18 -9.84 -0.71
C HIS A 24 9.80 -9.84 -2.11
N THR A 25 9.00 -10.18 -3.11
CA THR A 25 9.37 -10.05 -4.52
C THR A 25 9.29 -8.59 -4.95
N PHE A 26 10.07 -8.21 -5.95
CA PHE A 26 9.98 -6.87 -6.51
C PHE A 26 8.59 -6.60 -7.12
N PRO A 27 8.11 -5.35 -7.05
CA PRO A 27 6.88 -4.94 -7.71
C PRO A 27 6.95 -5.19 -9.22
N VAL A 28 5.84 -5.66 -9.80
CA VAL A 28 5.70 -5.84 -11.26
C VAL A 28 5.80 -4.50 -11.99
N CYS A 29 5.30 -3.42 -11.38
CA CYS A 29 5.36 -2.08 -11.93
C CYS A 29 6.83 -1.60 -12.09
N PRO A 30 7.30 -1.31 -13.31
CA PRO A 30 8.70 -0.93 -13.56
C PRO A 30 9.13 0.32 -12.79
N ASN A 31 8.26 1.33 -12.66
CA ASN A 31 8.57 2.57 -11.95
C ASN A 31 8.88 2.33 -10.47
N ARG A 32 8.10 1.47 -9.80
CA ARG A 32 8.37 1.08 -8.41
C ARG A 32 9.60 0.19 -8.28
N SER A 33 9.78 -0.72 -9.23
CA SER A 33 10.97 -1.56 -9.28
C SER A 33 12.24 -0.72 -9.38
N LYS A 34 12.26 0.33 -10.22
CA LYS A 34 13.38 1.30 -10.29
C LYS A 34 13.66 1.97 -8.94
N ILE A 35 12.63 2.39 -8.21
CA ILE A 35 12.79 2.97 -6.87
C ILE A 35 13.39 1.95 -5.90
N TRP A 36 12.92 0.70 -5.93
CA TRP A 36 13.46 -0.36 -5.09
C TRP A 36 14.92 -0.69 -5.43
N ILE A 37 15.27 -0.77 -6.72
CA ILE A 37 16.66 -0.99 -7.19
C ILE A 37 17.56 0.14 -6.68
N SER A 38 17.13 1.39 -6.84
CA SER A 38 17.84 2.58 -6.36
C SER A 38 18.09 2.51 -4.85
N LYS A 39 17.08 2.13 -4.07
CA LYS A 39 17.20 1.96 -2.60
C LYS A 39 18.12 0.80 -2.21
N CYS A 40 18.16 -0.27 -3.00
CA CYS A 40 19.01 -1.44 -2.74
C CYS A 40 20.51 -1.15 -2.95
N LYS A 41 20.86 -0.08 -3.68
CA LYS A 41 22.24 0.39 -3.96
C LYS A 41 23.17 -0.73 -4.46
N ARG A 42 22.64 -1.66 -5.23
CA ARG A 42 23.43 -2.72 -5.83
C ARG A 42 24.05 -2.20 -7.12
N GLN A 43 25.36 -2.41 -7.25
CA GLN A 43 26.10 -1.96 -8.42
C GLN A 43 26.00 -2.96 -9.59
N ASP A 44 25.64 -4.23 -9.30
CA ASP A 44 25.31 -5.23 -10.32
C ASP A 44 23.86 -5.12 -10.81
N HIS A 45 23.63 -5.51 -12.06
CA HIS A 45 22.30 -5.62 -12.63
C HIS A 45 21.45 -6.61 -11.82
N ILE A 46 20.41 -6.09 -11.17
CA ILE A 46 19.48 -6.87 -10.38
C ILE A 46 18.44 -7.50 -11.31
N ASN A 47 18.40 -8.83 -11.35
CA ASN A 47 17.30 -9.53 -12.01
C ASN A 47 16.03 -9.44 -11.15
N VAL A 48 15.21 -8.42 -11.40
CA VAL A 48 13.97 -8.08 -10.70
C VAL A 48 13.03 -9.28 -10.55
N LYS A 49 12.99 -10.20 -11.52
CA LYS A 49 12.11 -11.38 -11.50
C LYS A 49 12.44 -12.35 -10.36
N TYR A 50 13.72 -12.48 -10.02
CA TYR A 50 14.19 -13.44 -9.01
C TYR A 50 14.76 -12.78 -7.76
N ALA A 51 14.97 -11.46 -7.81
CA ALA A 51 15.46 -10.67 -6.70
C ALA A 51 14.38 -10.53 -5.63
N ARG A 52 14.83 -10.53 -4.37
CA ARG A 52 13.95 -10.42 -3.20
C ARG A 52 14.55 -9.48 -2.17
N THR A 53 13.68 -8.80 -1.43
CA THR A 53 14.03 -7.91 -0.32
C THR A 53 13.44 -8.48 0.97
N CYS A 54 14.19 -8.54 2.07
CA CYS A 54 13.64 -9.04 3.33
C CYS A 54 12.71 -8.04 4.01
N SER A 55 11.86 -8.54 4.90
CA SER A 55 10.93 -7.77 5.71
C SER A 55 11.60 -6.70 6.57
N ASP A 56 12.86 -6.90 6.95
CA ASP A 56 13.61 -6.02 7.86
C ASP A 56 13.97 -4.66 7.23
N HIS A 57 13.77 -4.53 5.91
CA HIS A 57 13.95 -3.27 5.19
C HIS A 57 12.68 -2.41 5.12
N PHE A 58 11.56 -2.91 5.65
CA PHE A 58 10.27 -2.24 5.67
C PHE A 58 9.84 -1.98 7.10
N ARG A 59 9.19 -0.84 7.33
CA ARG A 59 8.56 -0.54 8.61
C ARG A 59 7.28 -1.35 8.77
N PRO A 60 6.85 -1.66 10.01
CA PRO A 60 5.52 -2.22 10.25
C PRO A 60 4.38 -1.40 9.63
N SER A 61 4.53 -0.07 9.55
CA SER A 61 3.58 0.85 8.91
C SER A 61 3.46 0.70 7.39
N ASP A 62 4.45 0.07 6.76
CA ASP A 62 4.49 -0.13 5.30
C ASP A 62 3.67 -1.36 4.88
N TYR A 63 3.19 -2.14 5.86
CA TYR A 63 2.31 -3.28 5.64
C TYR A 63 0.85 -2.84 5.67
N MET A 64 0.03 -3.53 4.88
CA MET A 64 -1.41 -3.40 4.92
C MET A 64 -1.96 -4.05 6.20
N ASP A 65 -2.96 -3.43 6.82
CA ASP A 65 -3.71 -4.07 7.90
C ASP A 65 -4.63 -5.13 7.27
N ASP A 66 -4.32 -6.40 7.53
CA ASP A 66 -5.11 -7.55 7.10
C ASP A 66 -6.31 -7.75 8.03
N MET A 67 -7.16 -6.71 8.12
CA MET A 67 -8.35 -6.70 8.98
C MET A 67 -9.26 -7.90 8.69
N LYS A 68 -9.33 -8.33 7.42
CA LYS A 68 -10.11 -9.49 7.02
C LYS A 68 -9.64 -10.76 7.73
N ASN A 69 -8.35 -11.08 7.66
CA ASN A 69 -7.85 -12.29 8.33
C ASN A 69 -7.85 -12.14 9.85
N ARG A 70 -7.64 -10.92 10.38
CA ARG A 70 -7.78 -10.64 11.82
C ARG A 70 -9.18 -10.95 12.34
N LEU A 71 -10.22 -10.51 11.64
CA LEU A 71 -11.63 -10.74 12.01
C LEU A 71 -12.03 -12.22 11.89
N LEU A 72 -11.44 -12.94 10.95
CA LEU A 72 -11.73 -14.36 10.71
C LEU A 72 -10.87 -15.32 11.57
N GLY A 73 -10.01 -14.79 12.46
CA GLY A 73 -9.09 -15.61 13.26
C GLY A 73 -8.04 -16.35 12.42
N LEU A 74 -7.80 -15.90 11.19
CA LEU A 74 -6.83 -16.48 10.27
C LEU A 74 -5.46 -15.81 10.41
N ASN A 75 -4.41 -16.53 9.98
CA ASN A 75 -3.06 -16.00 9.96
C ASN A 75 -2.99 -14.75 9.07
N GLN A 76 -2.53 -13.63 9.65
CA GLN A 76 -2.35 -12.37 8.93
C GLN A 76 -1.28 -12.50 7.86
N LYS A 77 -1.61 -12.10 6.64
CA LYS A 77 -0.65 -12.04 5.53
C LYS A 77 0.11 -10.72 5.63
N LYS A 78 1.44 -10.79 5.69
CA LYS A 78 2.28 -9.59 5.63
C LYS A 78 2.40 -9.10 4.19
N ILE A 79 1.43 -8.31 3.75
CA ILE A 79 1.37 -7.71 2.41
C ILE A 79 1.84 -6.26 2.50
N LEU A 80 2.76 -5.86 1.63
CA LEU A 80 3.23 -4.47 1.55
C LEU A 80 2.18 -3.59 0.86
N LYS A 81 2.05 -2.35 1.33
CA LYS A 81 1.21 -1.34 0.68
C LYS A 81 1.70 -1.03 -0.74
N PRO A 82 0.82 -0.55 -1.64
CA PRO A 82 1.21 -0.20 -3.01
C PRO A 82 2.28 0.89 -3.10
N ASP A 83 2.44 1.73 -2.10
CA ASP A 83 3.43 2.82 -2.04
C ASP A 83 4.68 2.43 -1.23
N ALA A 84 4.70 1.25 -0.61
CA ALA A 84 5.79 0.81 0.24
C ALA A 84 7.11 0.68 -0.55
N VAL A 85 8.16 1.29 0.02
CA VAL A 85 9.53 1.21 -0.50
C VAL A 85 10.48 0.83 0.64
N PRO A 86 11.57 0.10 0.36
CA PRO A 86 12.59 -0.18 1.35
C PRO A 86 13.11 1.14 1.94
N SER A 87 13.00 1.30 3.25
CA SER A 87 13.30 2.55 3.95
C SER A 87 14.21 2.36 5.16
N VAL A 88 14.29 1.15 5.72
CA VAL A 88 15.03 0.84 6.95
C VAL A 88 16.22 -0.07 6.65
N ASN A 89 17.28 0.01 7.46
CA ASN A 89 18.48 -0.83 7.35
C ASN A 89 19.13 -0.79 5.96
N LEU A 90 19.05 0.36 5.28
CA LEU A 90 19.70 0.58 4.01
C LEU A 90 21.19 0.89 4.22
N PRO A 91 22.06 0.63 3.23
CA PRO A 91 23.46 1.04 3.32
C PRO A 91 23.53 2.56 3.53
N LEU A 92 24.21 2.99 4.58
CA LEU A 92 24.49 4.41 4.82
C LEU A 92 25.17 5.02 3.59
N GLN A 93 24.92 6.30 3.32
CA GLN A 93 25.71 7.03 2.34
C GLN A 93 27.09 7.23 2.95
N ASP A 94 28.03 6.34 2.62
CA ASP A 94 29.42 6.70 2.75
C ASP A 94 29.78 7.46 1.48
N ASN A 95 30.10 8.74 1.66
CA ASN A 95 30.57 9.57 0.57
C ASN A 95 31.92 9.01 0.13
N GLY A 96 31.90 8.30 -1.01
CA GLY A 96 33.07 7.99 -1.81
C GLY A 96 34.29 7.49 -1.05
N GLU A 97 34.36 6.18 -0.77
CA GLU A 97 35.57 5.40 -1.01
C GLU A 97 35.30 3.90 -0.86
N ASP A 98 36.16 3.14 -1.52
CA ASP A 98 36.29 1.69 -1.45
C ASP A 98 35.39 0.80 -2.34
N ILE A 99 35.47 1.07 -3.65
CA ILE A 99 35.24 0.06 -4.71
C ILE A 99 36.40 -0.97 -4.77
N SER A 100 37.37 -0.96 -3.84
CA SER A 100 38.51 -1.88 -3.92
C SER A 100 38.13 -3.31 -3.49
N SER A 101 37.22 -3.49 -2.53
CA SER A 101 37.08 -4.82 -1.88
C SER A 101 36.44 -5.93 -2.73
N ARG A 102 35.60 -5.61 -3.74
CA ARG A 102 35.00 -6.63 -4.65
C ARG A 102 35.91 -6.94 -5.84
N SER A 103 36.56 -5.90 -6.38
CA SER A 103 37.62 -5.99 -7.39
C SER A 103 38.77 -6.85 -6.86
N GLU A 104 39.29 -6.52 -5.68
CA GLU A 104 40.36 -7.24 -4.99
C GLU A 104 40.00 -8.70 -4.72
N ARG A 105 38.78 -8.99 -4.25
CA ARG A 105 38.35 -10.38 -4.04
C ARG A 105 38.25 -11.17 -5.34
N LYS A 106 37.79 -10.55 -6.44
CA LYS A 106 37.74 -11.19 -7.77
C LYS A 106 39.15 -11.42 -8.31
N LYS A 107 40.06 -10.44 -8.13
CA LYS A 107 41.48 -10.53 -8.51
C LYS A 107 42.19 -11.63 -7.71
N LYS A 108 42.04 -11.66 -6.39
CA LYS A 108 42.59 -12.71 -5.50
C LYS A 108 42.07 -14.10 -5.86
N ARG A 109 40.78 -14.24 -6.21
CA ARG A 109 40.22 -15.53 -6.68
C ARG A 109 40.74 -15.95 -8.04
N SER A 110 40.96 -14.99 -8.93
CA SER A 110 41.57 -15.23 -10.25
C SER A 110 43.01 -15.69 -10.08
N ILE A 111 43.80 -14.96 -9.29
CA ILE A 111 45.21 -15.30 -8.98
C ILE A 111 45.31 -16.69 -8.34
N LEU A 112 44.44 -17.01 -7.37
CA LEU A 112 44.46 -18.34 -6.73
C LEU A 112 44.08 -19.46 -7.71
N ARG A 113 43.10 -19.23 -8.60
CA ARG A 113 42.75 -20.19 -9.65
C ARG A 113 43.89 -20.37 -10.63
N GLU A 114 44.51 -19.28 -11.04
CA GLU A 114 45.60 -19.29 -12.01
C GLU A 114 46.86 -19.95 -11.43
N ALA A 115 47.22 -19.67 -10.18
CA ALA A 115 48.30 -20.38 -9.47
C ALA A 115 48.01 -21.88 -9.35
N LYS A 116 46.75 -22.26 -9.11
CA LYS A 116 46.33 -23.67 -9.00
C LYS A 116 46.33 -24.39 -10.36
N ILE A 117 46.11 -23.67 -11.45
CA ILE A 117 46.21 -24.19 -12.83
C ILE A 117 47.69 -24.33 -13.21
N ARG A 118 48.52 -23.32 -12.90
CA ARG A 118 49.97 -23.33 -13.16
C ARG A 118 50.70 -24.43 -12.38
N LEU A 119 50.26 -24.74 -11.16
CA LEU A 119 50.77 -25.86 -10.36
C LEU A 119 50.32 -27.24 -10.87
N LYS A 120 49.34 -27.32 -11.79
CA LYS A 120 48.71 -28.57 -12.23
C LYS A 120 49.15 -29.04 -13.63
N CYS A 121 49.92 -28.26 -14.38
CA CYS A 121 50.37 -28.63 -15.72
C CYS A 121 51.91 -28.53 -15.85
N PRO A 122 52.60 -29.61 -16.29
CA PRO A 122 53.94 -29.52 -16.86
C PRO A 122 53.87 -28.72 -18.17
N SER A 123 54.70 -27.69 -18.32
CA SER A 123 54.90 -26.98 -19.60
C SER A 123 55.82 -27.82 -20.52
N PRO A 124 55.88 -27.58 -21.87
CA PRO A 124 56.35 -26.31 -22.43
C PRO A 124 55.57 -25.71 -23.63
N GLU A 125 55.54 -24.38 -23.62
CA GLU A 125 55.71 -23.38 -24.71
C GLU A 125 54.90 -23.43 -26.03
N LYS A 126 54.22 -22.31 -26.34
CA LYS A 126 54.59 -21.34 -27.41
C LYS A 126 53.71 -20.08 -27.39
N ALA A 127 54.31 -18.95 -27.79
CA ALA A 127 53.80 -17.59 -27.73
C ALA A 127 52.79 -17.24 -28.86
N CYS A 128 51.90 -16.26 -28.61
CA CYS A 128 51.74 -15.06 -29.44
C CYS A 128 50.69 -14.07 -28.88
N GLU A 129 51.14 -12.83 -28.73
CA GLU A 129 50.51 -11.53 -29.05
C GLU A 129 49.11 -11.13 -28.52
N THR A 130 49.13 -10.05 -27.74
CA THR A 130 48.03 -9.07 -27.56
C THR A 130 47.80 -8.25 -28.83
N PRO A 131 46.57 -7.75 -29.05
CA PRO A 131 46.42 -6.29 -28.94
C PRO A 131 45.10 -5.77 -28.35
N ALA A 132 45.25 -4.62 -27.70
CA ALA A 132 44.38 -3.42 -27.70
C ALA A 132 43.00 -3.40 -27.02
N MET A 133 42.77 -2.28 -26.32
CA MET A 133 41.57 -1.88 -25.60
C MET A 133 40.50 -1.25 -26.52
N GLU A 134 39.22 -1.51 -26.17
CA GLU A 134 38.03 -0.60 -26.10
C GLU A 134 37.62 0.25 -27.34
N PRO A 135 36.30 0.37 -27.66
CA PRO A 135 35.43 1.21 -26.84
C PRO A 135 33.96 0.77 -26.65
N PHE A 136 33.47 1.05 -25.44
CA PHE A 136 32.11 1.42 -25.07
C PHE A 136 31.19 1.87 -26.22
N THR A 137 30.10 1.12 -26.44
CA THR A 137 28.93 1.59 -27.18
C THR A 137 27.85 2.09 -26.21
N THR A 138 27.48 3.36 -26.35
CA THR A 138 26.33 4.05 -25.76
C THR A 138 24.99 3.41 -26.14
N PRO A 139 23.89 3.69 -25.41
CA PRO A 139 22.64 2.94 -25.50
C PRO A 139 21.79 3.41 -26.69
N THR A 140 21.57 2.51 -27.65
CA THR A 140 20.66 2.74 -28.77
C THR A 140 19.22 2.46 -28.38
N THR A 141 18.43 3.53 -28.40
CA THR A 141 16.97 3.61 -28.59
C THR A 141 16.06 2.77 -27.70
N GLU A 142 15.30 3.52 -26.90
CA GLU A 142 14.15 3.10 -26.12
C GLU A 142 13.14 2.29 -26.99
N ASN A 143 13.20 0.97 -26.86
CA ASN A 143 12.03 0.15 -27.15
C ASN A 143 11.03 0.38 -26.02
N ILE A 144 10.15 1.36 -26.23
CA ILE A 144 8.94 1.57 -25.44
C ILE A 144 8.21 0.23 -25.39
N CYS A 145 8.14 -0.34 -24.19
CA CYS A 145 7.52 -1.64 -23.99
C CYS A 145 6.05 -1.55 -24.43
N SER A 146 5.62 -2.38 -25.39
CA SER A 146 4.21 -2.46 -25.82
C SER A 146 3.24 -2.68 -24.65
N SER A 147 3.70 -3.34 -23.57
CA SER A 147 2.91 -3.49 -22.34
C SER A 147 2.68 -2.18 -21.57
N CYS A 148 3.56 -1.18 -21.72
CA CYS A 148 3.37 0.15 -21.11
C CYS A 148 2.27 0.96 -21.81
N PHE A 149 2.08 0.80 -23.12
CA PHE A 149 1.03 1.51 -23.87
C PHE A 149 -0.37 1.03 -23.49
N GLU A 150 -0.56 -0.30 -23.40
CA GLU A 150 -1.83 -0.88 -22.93
C GLU A 150 -2.12 -0.51 -21.47
N THR A 151 -1.09 -0.54 -20.61
CA THR A 151 -1.23 -0.09 -19.21
C THR A 151 -1.62 1.40 -19.12
N GLN A 152 -1.16 2.25 -20.05
CA GLN A 152 -1.48 3.68 -20.06
C GLN A 152 -2.94 3.93 -20.48
N LYS A 153 -3.46 3.13 -21.41
CA LYS A 153 -4.87 3.17 -21.84
C LYS A 153 -5.82 2.62 -20.76
N GLU A 154 -5.46 1.52 -20.10
CA GLU A 154 -6.20 0.98 -18.96
C GLU A 154 -6.26 1.99 -17.80
N ASN A 155 -5.15 2.67 -17.51
CA ASN A 155 -5.12 3.73 -16.49
C ASN A 155 -6.05 4.90 -16.83
N ALA A 156 -6.14 5.29 -18.10
CA ALA A 156 -7.08 6.35 -18.53
C ALA A 156 -8.55 5.91 -18.33
N LEU A 157 -8.88 4.67 -18.68
CA LEU A 157 -10.22 4.10 -18.48
C LEU A 157 -10.57 3.97 -16.99
N LEU A 158 -9.60 3.58 -16.16
CA LEU A 158 -9.75 3.50 -14.71
C LEU A 158 -9.98 4.88 -14.08
N LEU A 159 -9.26 5.91 -14.52
CA LEU A 159 -9.47 7.29 -14.06
C LEU A 159 -10.88 7.79 -14.41
N GLU A 160 -11.36 7.48 -15.61
CA GLU A 160 -12.74 7.80 -16.00
C GLU A 160 -13.77 7.08 -15.15
N ARG A 161 -13.52 5.81 -14.83
CA ARG A 161 -14.40 5.06 -13.93
C ARG A 161 -14.38 5.62 -12.50
N ILE A 162 -13.22 6.02 -11.99
CA ILE A 162 -13.09 6.65 -10.67
C ILE A 162 -13.89 7.95 -10.64
N ARG A 163 -13.70 8.83 -11.63
CA ARG A 163 -14.44 10.10 -11.75
C ARG A 163 -15.96 9.89 -11.79
N PHE A 164 -16.41 8.87 -12.52
CA PHE A 164 -17.82 8.49 -12.56
C PHE A 164 -18.32 8.03 -11.19
N LEU A 165 -17.59 7.15 -10.51
CA LEU A 165 -17.96 6.64 -9.20
C LEU A 165 -17.99 7.74 -8.13
N GLU A 166 -17.05 8.69 -8.18
CA GLU A 166 -17.04 9.86 -7.30
C GLU A 166 -18.31 10.72 -7.49
N LYS A 167 -18.74 10.92 -8.73
CA LYS A 167 -19.99 11.63 -9.04
C LYS A 167 -21.23 10.90 -8.52
N GLU A 168 -21.29 9.58 -8.68
CA GLU A 168 -22.40 8.76 -8.16
C GLU A 168 -22.41 8.72 -6.62
N LEU A 169 -21.24 8.68 -5.99
CA LEU A 169 -21.12 8.78 -4.55
C LEU A 169 -21.65 10.12 -4.02
N GLU A 170 -21.34 11.22 -4.71
CA GLU A 170 -21.81 12.55 -4.30
C GLU A 170 -23.33 12.69 -4.45
N LYS A 171 -23.91 12.19 -5.55
CA LYS A 171 -25.38 12.11 -5.70
C LYS A 171 -26.02 11.32 -4.57
N THR A 172 -25.47 10.15 -4.26
CA THR A 172 -25.98 9.28 -3.19
C THR A 172 -25.94 9.97 -1.82
N LYS A 173 -24.87 10.73 -1.54
CA LYS A 173 -24.73 11.54 -0.32
C LYS A 173 -25.80 12.63 -0.23
N GLU A 174 -26.06 13.34 -1.32
CA GLU A 174 -27.08 14.38 -1.35
C GLU A 174 -28.50 13.81 -1.18
N GLU A 175 -28.79 12.66 -1.80
CA GLU A 175 -30.05 11.96 -1.60
C GLU A 175 -30.23 11.49 -0.15
N THR A 176 -29.18 10.94 0.47
CA THR A 176 -29.23 10.54 1.88
C THR A 176 -29.44 11.73 2.81
N LYS A 177 -28.77 12.87 2.57
CA LYS A 177 -29.03 14.12 3.33
C LYS A 177 -30.48 14.58 3.18
N LYS A 178 -31.02 14.57 1.95
CA LYS A 178 -32.43 14.94 1.68
C LYS A 178 -33.40 14.00 2.39
N ASN A 179 -33.15 12.70 2.34
CA ASN A 179 -33.98 11.69 3.02
C ASN A 179 -33.90 11.82 4.55
N GLN A 180 -32.72 12.15 5.09
CA GLN A 180 -32.55 12.42 6.51
C GLN A 180 -33.35 13.66 6.95
N ARG A 181 -33.32 14.74 6.15
CA ARG A 181 -34.13 15.95 6.40
C ARG A 181 -35.63 15.62 6.39
N LYS A 182 -36.11 14.90 5.38
CA LYS A 182 -37.52 14.44 5.30
C LYS A 182 -37.90 13.58 6.52
N ARG A 183 -37.03 12.66 6.94
CA ARG A 183 -37.24 11.86 8.16
C ARG A 183 -37.36 12.71 9.42
N LYS A 184 -36.51 13.73 9.58
CA LYS A 184 -36.61 14.67 10.71
C LYS A 184 -37.94 15.43 10.67
N GLU A 185 -38.32 15.95 9.52
CA GLU A 185 -39.59 16.67 9.34
C GLU A 185 -40.81 15.79 9.65
N MET A 186 -40.84 14.54 9.16
CA MET A 186 -41.90 13.59 9.48
C MET A 186 -41.98 13.29 10.99
N LYS A 187 -40.84 13.14 11.67
CA LYS A 187 -40.80 12.96 13.13
C LYS A 187 -41.37 14.16 13.86
N THR A 188 -41.00 15.38 13.44
CA THR A 188 -41.53 16.62 14.04
C THR A 188 -43.04 16.74 13.81
N LYS A 189 -43.52 16.48 12.59
CA LYS A 189 -44.97 16.50 12.28
C LYS A 189 -45.74 15.49 13.13
N ALA A 190 -45.20 14.28 13.29
CA ALA A 190 -45.81 13.26 14.16
C ALA A 190 -45.85 13.69 15.64
N GLN A 191 -44.80 14.37 16.13
CA GLN A 191 -44.77 14.90 17.49
C GLN A 191 -45.80 16.01 17.69
N ILE A 192 -45.89 16.96 16.76
CA ILE A 192 -46.89 18.04 16.81
C ILE A 192 -48.31 17.45 16.79
N GLY A 193 -48.56 16.44 15.95
CA GLY A 193 -49.85 15.76 15.91
C GLY A 193 -50.27 15.18 17.26
N ARG A 194 -49.34 14.54 17.99
CA ARG A 194 -49.60 14.04 19.36
C ARG A 194 -49.97 15.16 20.32
N ILE A 195 -49.19 16.25 20.34
CA ILE A 195 -49.44 17.40 21.22
C ILE A 195 -50.80 18.03 20.93
N LEU A 196 -51.17 18.19 19.66
CA LEU A 196 -52.49 18.74 19.29
C LEU A 196 -53.64 17.84 19.76
N THR A 197 -53.47 16.52 19.71
CA THR A 197 -54.48 15.59 20.21
C THR A 197 -54.63 15.63 21.74
N GLU A 198 -53.52 15.76 22.46
CA GLU A 198 -53.51 15.91 23.92
C GLU A 198 -54.18 17.23 24.32
N ASN A 199 -53.80 18.35 23.71
CA ASN A 199 -54.40 19.67 23.97
C ASN A 199 -55.92 19.66 23.74
N LYS A 200 -56.39 19.05 22.65
CA LYS A 200 -57.83 18.94 22.35
C LYS A 200 -58.58 18.12 23.40
N SER A 201 -57.93 17.11 24.00
CA SER A 201 -58.51 16.36 25.11
C SER A 201 -58.59 17.21 26.38
N GLU A 202 -57.58 18.01 26.66
CA GLU A 202 -57.55 18.90 27.83
C GLU A 202 -58.60 20.02 27.71
N GLU A 203 -58.76 20.63 26.53
CA GLU A 203 -59.82 21.61 26.26
C GLU A 203 -61.22 21.04 26.54
N LYS A 204 -61.48 19.79 26.14
CA LYS A 204 -62.75 19.11 26.45
C LYS A 204 -62.95 18.91 27.96
N LYS A 205 -61.88 18.57 28.69
CA LYS A 205 -61.95 18.43 30.15
C LYS A 205 -62.25 19.77 30.81
N LEU A 206 -61.56 20.84 30.39
CA LEU A 206 -61.81 22.21 30.87
C LEU A 206 -63.25 22.64 30.62
N SER A 207 -63.76 22.48 29.40
CA SER A 207 -65.15 22.82 29.06
C SER A 207 -66.15 22.07 29.94
N ARG A 208 -65.90 20.79 30.22
CA ARG A 208 -66.75 19.99 31.11
C ARG A 208 -66.69 20.46 32.57
N ILE A 209 -65.53 20.91 33.03
CA ILE A 209 -65.37 21.51 34.37
C ILE A 209 -66.13 22.84 34.44
N GLU A 210 -66.00 23.71 33.43
CA GLU A 210 -66.72 24.99 33.37
C GLU A 210 -68.24 24.80 33.39
N GLU A 211 -68.74 23.82 32.64
CA GLU A 211 -70.17 23.47 32.63
C GLU A 211 -70.64 22.99 34.01
N ASN A 212 -69.85 22.14 34.67
CA ASN A 212 -70.16 21.70 36.04
C ASN A 212 -70.21 22.88 37.03
N PHE A 213 -69.25 23.82 36.96
CA PHE A 213 -69.26 25.01 37.82
C PHE A 213 -70.50 25.89 37.59
N LYS A 214 -70.89 26.10 36.32
CA LYS A 214 -72.12 26.83 35.98
C LYS A 214 -73.35 26.18 36.61
N ASN A 215 -73.45 24.85 36.52
CA ASN A 215 -74.57 24.10 37.11
C ASN A 215 -74.63 24.20 38.64
N ILE A 216 -73.49 24.24 39.33
CA ILE A 216 -73.43 24.42 40.80
C ILE A 216 -73.90 25.83 41.20
N LEU A 217 -73.48 26.86 40.46
CA LEU A 217 -73.86 28.25 40.73
C LEU A 217 -75.36 28.49 40.48
N THR A 218 -75.94 27.89 39.44
CA THR A 218 -77.39 28.02 39.20
C THR A 218 -78.22 27.28 40.25
N ALA A 219 -77.75 26.11 40.72
CA ALA A 219 -78.43 25.36 41.77
C ALA A 219 -78.44 26.08 43.13
N THR A 220 -77.46 26.93 43.41
CA THR A 220 -77.35 27.69 44.67
C THR A 220 -78.17 28.99 44.67
N GLN A 221 -78.61 29.49 43.50
CA GLN A 221 -79.45 30.69 43.38
C GLN A 221 -80.96 30.40 43.48
N LEU A 222 -81.37 29.13 43.49
CA LEU A 222 -82.76 28.68 43.54
C LEU A 222 -83.24 28.25 44.95
N ASN A 223 -82.38 28.38 45.98
CA ASN A 223 -82.68 28.18 47.40
C ASN A 223 -82.58 29.51 48.14
#